data_AF-A0A438MKN2-F1
#
_entry.id   AF-A0A438MKN2-F1
#
_cell.length_a   1.000
_cell.length_b   1.000
_cell.length_c   1.000
_cell.angle_alpha   90.00
_cell.angle_beta   90.00
_cell.angle_gamma   90.00
#
_symmetry.space_group_name_H-M   'P 1'
#
loop_
_entity.id
_entity.type
_entity.pdbx_description
1 polymer ?
#
loop_
_entity_poly.entity_id
_entity_poly.type
_entity_poly.pdbx_seq_one_letter_code
_entity_poly.pdbx_strand_id
1 'polypeptide(L)' 'MNVPDEQLSVIHYRCCTCNGTGLDNDRDRCRDCDGAGIDNHGA' A
#
# COMPACT_ATOMS: atom_id res chain seq x y z
N MET A 1 14.38 -10.74 -28.82
CA MET A 1 14.45 -10.02 -27.54
C MET A 1 13.23 -10.46 -26.75
N ASN A 2 13.40 -11.35 -25.77
CA ASN A 2 12.31 -11.80 -24.88
C ASN A 2 12.33 -10.90 -23.64
N VAL A 3 11.28 -10.12 -23.42
CA VAL A 3 11.05 -9.41 -22.15
C VAL A 3 10.26 -10.37 -21.26
N PRO A 4 10.84 -10.90 -20.17
CA PRO A 4 10.10 -11.73 -19.23
C PRO A 4 9.21 -10.83 -18.38
N ASP A 5 7.92 -11.14 -18.34
CA ASP A 5 6.98 -10.78 -17.26
C ASP A 5 7.14 -9.33 -16.74
N GLU A 6 6.67 -8.37 -17.54
CA GLU A 6 6.25 -7.07 -17.00
C GLU A 6 5.08 -7.32 -16.03
N GLN A 7 5.41 -7.78 -14.81
CA GLN A 7 4.68 -7.34 -13.64
C GLN A 7 4.76 -5.82 -13.68
N LEU A 8 3.73 -5.20 -14.27
CA LEU A 8 3.30 -3.87 -13.90
C LEU A 8 3.15 -3.93 -12.38
N SER A 9 4.25 -3.66 -11.68
CA SER A 9 4.24 -3.30 -10.28
C SER A 9 3.44 -2.01 -10.29
N VAL A 10 2.12 -2.15 -10.15
CA VAL A 10 1.25 -1.04 -9.84
C VAL A 10 1.96 -0.37 -8.68
N ILE A 11 2.46 0.85 -8.90
CA ILE A 11 3.28 1.54 -7.92
C ILE A 11 2.32 1.85 -6.78
N HIS A 12 2.25 0.93 -5.82
CA HIS A 12 1.47 1.10 -4.62
C HIS A 12 2.28 2.03 -3.73
N TYR A 13 1.90 3.30 -3.69
CA TYR A 13 2.46 4.22 -2.73
C TYR A 13 2.18 3.67 -1.33
N ARG A 14 3.14 3.83 -0.40
CA ARG A 14 2.89 3.44 0.99
C ARG A 14 1.85 4.39 1.56
N CYS A 15 0.91 3.85 2.33
CA CYS A 15 -0.03 4.68 3.08
C CYS A 15 0.77 5.61 4.00
N CYS A 16 0.63 6.91 3.82
CA CYS A 16 1.33 7.92 4.61
C CYS A 16 0.94 7.89 6.08
N THR A 17 -0.29 7.49 6.39
CA THR A 17 -0.84 7.46 7.75
C THR A 17 -0.19 6.39 8.61
N CYS A 18 -0.07 5.17 8.10
CA CYS A 18 0.58 4.06 8.81
C CYS A 18 2.02 3.81 8.36
N ASN A 19 2.56 4.62 7.44
CA ASN A 19 3.88 4.45 6.84
C ASN A 19 4.14 3.01 6.31
N GLY A 20 3.13 2.37 5.75
CA GLY A 20 3.25 0.99 5.25
C GLY A 20 2.97 -0.13 6.23
N THR A 21 2.71 0.14 7.51
CA THR A 21 2.52 -0.93 8.52
C THR A 21 1.13 -1.57 8.49
N GLY A 22 0.13 -0.86 7.96
CA GLY A 22 -1.28 -1.26 8.05
C GLY A 22 -1.88 -1.06 9.45
N LEU A 23 -1.16 -0.44 10.38
CA LEU A 23 -1.60 -0.22 11.76
C LEU A 23 -1.64 1.26 12.12
N ASP A 24 -2.59 1.66 12.96
CA ASP A 24 -2.61 2.98 13.59
C ASP A 24 -1.79 3.02 14.89
N ASN A 25 -1.83 4.15 15.59
CA ASN A 25 -1.06 4.35 16.82
C ASN A 25 -1.50 3.44 17.99
N ASP A 26 -2.75 2.98 17.97
CA ASP A 26 -3.30 2.07 18.98
C ASP A 26 -3.03 0.60 18.63
N ARG A 27 -2.27 0.35 17.54
CA ARG A 27 -2.06 -0.97 16.91
C ARG A 27 -3.35 -1.59 16.37
N ASP A 28 -4.38 -0.79 16.17
CA ASP A 28 -5.57 -1.21 15.45
C ASP A 28 -5.34 -1.06 13.94
N ARG A 29 -6.26 -1.65 13.16
CA ARG A 29 -6.21 -1.60 11.69
C ARG A 29 -6.22 -0.15 11.21
N CYS A 30 -5.21 0.25 10.43
CA CYS A 30 -5.15 1.59 9.88
C CYS A 30 -6.38 1.87 9.01
N ARG A 31 -7.12 2.92 9.35
CA ARG A 31 -8.43 3.22 8.74
C ARG A 31 -8.33 3.82 7.34
N ASP A 32 -7.23 4.52 7.05
CA ASP A 32 -7.03 5.14 5.73
C ASP A 32 -6.78 4.08 4.66
N CYS A 33 -5.84 3.17 4.90
CA CYS A 33 -5.53 2.07 3.97
C CYS A 33 -6.30 0.78 4.23
N ASP A 34 -7.28 0.80 5.14
CA ASP A 34 -8.00 -0.38 5.62
C ASP A 34 -7.05 -1.55 5.95
N GLY A 35 -5.95 -1.25 6.65
CA GLY A 35 -4.92 -2.22 7.05
C GLY A 35 -4.05 -2.78 5.93
N ALA A 36 -4.18 -2.32 4.69
CA ALA A 36 -3.38 -2.82 3.57
C ALA A 36 -1.94 -2.28 3.56
N GLY A 37 -1.68 -1.19 4.28
CA GLY A 37 -0.36 -0.51 4.29
C GLY A 37 -0.05 0.25 2.99
N ILE A 38 -0.93 0.19 2.01
CA ILE A 38 -0.78 0.89 0.73
C ILE A 38 -1.77 2.04 0.65
N ASP A 39 -1.34 3.13 0.05
CA ASP A 39 -2.18 4.27 -0.24
C ASP A 39 -3.20 3.87 -1.31
N ASN A 40 -4.46 3.84 -0.90
CA ASN A 40 -5.62 3.59 -1.74
C ASN A 40 -6.29 4.91 -2.18
N HIS A 41 -5.72 6.08 -1.83
CA HIS A 41 -6.18 7.39 -2.27
C HIS A 41 -5.80 7.66 -3.74
N GLY A 42 -6.34 6.86 -4.67
CA GLY A 42 -6.09 7.06 -6.10
C GLY A 42 -6.60 5.96 -7.03
N ALA A 43 -7.38 5.00 -6.52
CA ALA A 43 -8.04 3.98 -7.32
C ALA A 43 -9.41 4.44 -7.82
#